data_AF-A0A939VI88-F1
#
_entry.id   AF-A0A939VI88-F1
#
_cell.length_a   1.000
_cell.length_b   1.000
_cell.length_c   1.000
_cell.angle_alpha   90.00
_cell.angle_beta   90.00
_cell.angle_gamma   90.00
#
_symmetry.space_group_name_H-M   'P 1'
#
loop_
_entity.id
_entity.type
_entity.pdbx_description
1 polymer ?
#
loop_
_entity_poly.entity_id
_entity_poly.type
_entity_poly.pdbx_seq_one_letter_code
_entity_poly.pdbx_strand_id
1 'polypeptide(L)'
;MRHHILTLTLMCVACTVSAQVNMTPPPDVNGVDDRTGDSLNIVQTARPEPGSSRRGTNPVLFLIGNSTMRNGTLGNGNNGQWGWGAFFQPFFDSNKITVENQALGGMSSRTFYQRLWEPVRKALRPGDWVIVSIGHNDNGPYDSGRARASIPGTGHDSLIVTIKETGVVDTVYTYGGYMRRYIADIRAAGAHPILMSLTPRDAYDDNGKTIRKPHSAWLQEIAQEEGLPFIDLNEISGAKLDSYSVWKKLYHFHGDHIHTSKFGADMNARSAAEGLMASDHPQLTPLKAMMQNVDLPTVDVKREKGKPVVFITGDSTVKNADKEEDGMWGWGSQAATVLDEKKITIVNCAMAGRSCRTFLNEGRWEKVYNSVQPGDYVLIQFGHNDFGELDKPKYRGEILGTADTCHVYHLKEKGTYEMVYSFGWYLKKFIDDVRERGGTPVLVSLTPRNEWENGKIERRNDTYGRYYREVVAETGVDFIDMHNITADFLDRKCGSKEKAMKYYKRDHTHTSLLGARTNAKSLAKGLKKSTCSLRKYLK
;
A
#
# COMPACT_ATOMS: atom_id res chain seq x y z
N MET A 1 -28.02 -5.04 87.81
CA MET A 1 -26.57 -5.20 87.56
C MET A 1 -26.36 -5.37 86.06
N ARG A 2 -25.63 -4.45 85.44
CA ARG A 2 -25.28 -4.46 84.02
C ARG A 2 -24.21 -5.54 83.77
N HIS A 3 -24.40 -6.40 82.78
CA HIS A 3 -23.32 -7.23 82.24
C HIS A 3 -23.07 -6.84 80.79
N HIS A 4 -21.88 -6.29 80.58
CA HIS A 4 -21.37 -5.81 79.31
C HIS A 4 -20.97 -6.99 78.43
N ILE A 5 -21.48 -6.98 77.20
CA ILE A 5 -21.01 -7.83 76.10
C ILE A 5 -19.72 -7.17 75.57
N LEU A 6 -18.60 -7.86 75.67
CA LEU A 6 -17.33 -7.48 75.05
C LEU A 6 -17.08 -8.42 73.87
N THR A 7 -17.43 -7.98 72.66
CA THR A 7 -17.11 -8.69 71.42
C THR A 7 -15.73 -8.24 70.97
N LEU A 8 -14.73 -9.13 71.04
CA LEU A 8 -13.38 -8.89 70.57
C LEU A 8 -13.34 -9.06 69.04
N THR A 9 -13.23 -7.96 68.30
CA THR A 9 -13.06 -7.99 66.84
C THR A 9 -11.58 -8.24 66.53
N LEU A 10 -11.25 -9.46 66.09
CA LEU A 10 -9.90 -9.82 65.64
C LEU A 10 -9.69 -9.23 64.23
N MET A 11 -8.91 -8.15 64.13
CA MET A 11 -8.55 -7.51 62.86
C MET A 11 -7.39 -8.30 62.22
N CYS A 12 -7.70 -9.22 61.30
CA CYS A 12 -6.68 -9.87 60.48
C CYS A 12 -6.13 -8.87 59.45
N VAL A 13 -4.95 -8.31 59.73
CA VAL A 13 -4.14 -7.61 58.73
C VAL A 13 -3.54 -8.68 57.81
N ALA A 14 -4.11 -8.84 56.62
CA ALA A 14 -3.50 -9.62 55.56
C ALA A 14 -2.34 -8.81 54.97
N CYS A 15 -1.12 -9.07 55.43
CA CYS A 15 0.08 -8.62 54.76
C CYS A 15 0.22 -9.40 53.43
N THR A 16 -0.17 -8.79 52.32
CA THR A 16 0.19 -9.29 50.99
C THR A 16 1.68 -9.04 50.78
N VAL A 17 2.49 -10.05 51.07
CA VAL A 17 3.89 -10.09 50.62
C VAL A 17 3.85 -10.24 49.10
N SER A 18 4.16 -9.16 48.38
CA SER A 18 4.44 -9.18 46.94
C SER A 18 5.72 -10.00 46.73
N ALA A 19 5.59 -11.30 46.52
CA ALA A 19 6.69 -12.10 45.97
C ALA A 19 7.03 -11.55 44.59
N GLN A 20 8.28 -11.10 44.38
CA GLN A 20 8.81 -10.83 43.05
C GLN A 20 8.81 -12.15 42.27
N VAL A 21 7.75 -12.37 41.49
CA VAL A 21 7.74 -13.45 40.50
C VAL A 21 8.78 -13.08 39.45
N ASN A 22 9.87 -13.84 39.38
CA ASN A 22 10.85 -13.78 38.29
C ASN A 22 10.17 -14.27 37.00
N MET A 23 9.32 -13.43 36.40
CA MET A 23 8.76 -13.69 35.08
C MET A 23 9.83 -13.38 34.04
N THR A 24 10.24 -14.40 33.30
CA THR A 24 11.03 -14.17 32.09
C THR A 24 10.07 -13.75 30.98
N PRO A 25 10.35 -12.66 30.24
CA PRO A 25 9.51 -12.27 29.12
C PRO A 25 9.46 -13.37 28.07
N PRO A 26 8.29 -13.67 27.47
CA PRO A 26 8.23 -14.63 26.40
C PRO A 26 9.05 -14.14 25.19
N PRO A 27 9.68 -15.05 24.43
CA PRO A 27 10.31 -14.70 23.17
C PRO A 27 9.26 -14.16 22.18
N ASP A 28 9.70 -13.39 21.18
CA ASP A 28 8.80 -12.97 20.11
C ASP A 28 8.21 -14.20 19.40
N VAL A 29 6.88 -14.24 19.27
CA VAL A 29 6.10 -15.38 18.75
C VAL A 29 6.57 -15.82 17.36
N ASN A 30 7.17 -14.92 16.57
CA ASN A 30 7.62 -15.20 15.22
C ASN A 30 9.17 -15.22 15.10
N GLY A 31 9.91 -15.01 16.19
CA GLY A 31 11.38 -14.97 16.18
C GLY A 31 11.99 -13.85 15.33
N VAL A 32 11.26 -12.75 15.10
CA VAL A 32 11.70 -11.67 14.20
C VAL A 32 12.25 -10.48 15.00
N ASP A 33 13.48 -10.08 14.71
CA ASP A 33 14.14 -8.93 15.33
C ASP A 33 13.71 -7.59 14.69
N ASP A 34 13.22 -6.65 15.51
CA ASP A 34 12.98 -5.26 15.12
C ASP A 34 14.31 -4.48 15.05
N ARG A 35 14.72 -4.09 13.85
CA ARG A 35 15.96 -3.33 13.60
C ARG A 35 15.79 -1.81 13.62
N THR A 36 14.61 -1.30 13.98
CA THR A 36 14.36 0.15 13.98
C THR A 36 15.18 0.85 15.07
N GLY A 37 15.86 1.93 14.68
CA GLY A 37 16.53 2.84 15.61
C GLY A 37 15.55 3.73 16.37
N ASP A 38 15.64 3.75 17.69
CA ASP A 38 14.78 4.52 18.60
C ASP A 38 15.33 5.94 18.81
N SER A 39 15.21 6.82 17.80
CA SER A 39 15.67 8.22 17.94
C SER A 39 14.49 9.18 18.13
N LEU A 40 13.95 9.29 19.35
CA LEU A 40 12.78 10.13 19.66
C LEU A 40 12.90 11.57 19.17
N ASN A 41 14.09 12.17 19.28
CA ASN A 41 14.33 13.57 18.88
C ASN A 41 14.18 13.81 17.38
N ILE A 42 14.43 12.78 16.57
CA ILE A 42 14.39 12.84 15.11
C ILE A 42 12.98 12.47 14.60
N VAL A 43 12.23 11.67 15.36
CA VAL A 43 10.93 11.15 14.93
C VAL A 43 9.74 11.91 15.53
N GLN A 44 9.94 12.72 16.58
CA GLN A 44 8.93 13.66 17.07
C GLN A 44 8.51 14.68 16.00
N THR A 45 9.42 15.11 15.12
CA THR A 45 9.11 16.05 14.03
C THR A 45 8.17 15.48 12.96
N ALA A 46 8.05 14.15 12.87
CA ALA A 46 7.16 13.46 11.94
C ALA A 46 5.76 13.20 12.53
N ARG A 47 5.58 13.45 13.84
CA ARG A 47 4.28 13.43 14.51
C ARG A 47 3.75 14.86 14.59
N PRO A 48 2.48 15.09 14.23
CA PRO A 48 1.86 16.39 14.48
C PRO A 48 1.73 16.63 15.99
N GLU A 49 1.76 17.91 16.40
CA GLU A 49 1.37 18.33 17.74
C GLU A 49 -0.05 17.80 18.05
N PRO A 50 -0.29 17.12 19.19
CA PRO A 50 -1.59 16.52 19.47
C PRO A 50 -2.77 17.50 19.38
N GLY A 51 -3.76 17.16 18.54
CA GLY A 51 -4.95 17.96 18.28
C GLY A 51 -4.75 19.12 17.30
N SER A 52 -3.54 19.30 16.76
CA SER A 52 -3.22 20.38 15.81
C SER A 52 -3.93 20.23 14.47
N SER A 53 -4.37 19.03 14.10
CA SER A 53 -5.13 18.80 12.87
C SER A 53 -6.58 19.30 12.94
N ARG A 54 -7.10 19.58 14.14
CA ARG A 54 -8.51 19.88 14.38
C ARG A 54 -8.98 21.11 13.61
N ARG A 55 -10.16 21.00 12.99
CA ARG A 55 -10.81 22.09 12.24
C ARG A 55 -12.13 22.47 12.90
N GLY A 56 -12.17 23.65 13.54
CA GLY A 56 -13.36 24.12 14.24
C GLY A 56 -13.81 23.14 15.33
N THR A 57 -15.07 22.72 15.26
CA THR A 57 -15.70 21.77 16.19
C THR A 57 -15.63 20.32 15.71
N ASN A 58 -15.01 20.05 14.57
CA ASN A 58 -14.93 18.70 14.03
C ASN A 58 -14.11 17.79 14.96
N PRO A 59 -14.50 16.50 15.06
CA PRO A 59 -13.70 15.52 15.79
C PRO A 59 -12.35 15.27 15.10
N VAL A 60 -11.43 14.71 15.87
CA VAL A 60 -10.15 14.17 15.40
C VAL A 60 -10.14 12.66 15.66
N LEU A 61 -9.68 11.89 14.67
CA LEU A 61 -9.35 10.47 14.82
C LEU A 61 -7.86 10.34 15.11
N PHE A 62 -7.51 10.08 16.38
CA PHE A 62 -6.15 9.82 16.80
C PHE A 62 -5.76 8.36 16.55
N LEU A 63 -4.57 8.13 16.00
CA LEU A 63 -4.01 6.80 15.83
C LEU A 63 -2.85 6.58 16.82
N ILE A 64 -2.99 5.57 17.70
CA ILE A 64 -2.00 5.20 18.72
C ILE A 64 -1.37 3.84 18.42
N GLY A 65 -0.06 3.81 18.20
CA GLY A 65 0.62 2.57 17.83
C GLY A 65 2.11 2.71 17.57
N ASN A 66 2.64 1.74 16.83
CA ASN A 66 4.08 1.48 16.70
C ASN A 66 4.63 1.71 15.27
N SER A 67 5.76 1.07 14.94
CA SER A 67 6.45 1.23 13.66
C SER A 67 5.66 0.77 12.44
N THR A 68 4.68 -0.13 12.59
CA THR A 68 3.83 -0.55 11.46
C THR A 68 2.68 0.42 11.20
N MET A 69 2.48 1.43 12.06
CA MET A 69 1.46 2.47 11.89
C MET A 69 2.03 3.89 11.68
N ARG A 70 3.27 4.19 12.10
CA ARG A 70 3.91 5.52 11.99
C ARG A 70 3.93 6.11 10.57
N ASN A 71 4.17 7.43 10.47
CA ASN A 71 4.35 8.18 9.22
C ASN A 71 5.66 7.87 8.44
N GLY A 72 6.30 6.71 8.67
CA GLY A 72 7.67 6.42 8.20
C GLY A 72 8.76 7.01 9.11
N THR A 73 10.03 6.62 8.89
CA THR A 73 11.17 7.24 9.59
C THR A 73 11.30 8.67 9.04
N LEU A 74 11.17 9.70 9.90
CA LEU A 74 11.11 11.14 9.53
C LEU A 74 9.84 11.65 8.82
N GLY A 75 8.81 10.85 8.58
CA GLY A 75 7.64 11.36 7.86
C GLY A 75 7.86 11.51 6.34
N ASN A 76 9.03 11.15 5.83
CA ASN A 76 9.45 11.43 4.45
C ASN A 76 9.82 10.18 3.64
N GLY A 77 9.79 8.98 4.25
CA GLY A 77 10.06 7.71 3.58
C GLY A 77 11.53 7.43 3.27
N ASN A 78 12.48 8.12 3.92
CA ASN A 78 13.91 8.02 3.60
C ASN A 78 14.53 6.63 3.72
N ASN A 79 13.88 5.71 4.44
CA ASN A 79 14.30 4.32 4.58
C ASN A 79 13.39 3.34 3.82
N GLY A 80 12.49 3.83 2.95
CA GLY A 80 11.59 3.01 2.15
C GLY A 80 10.45 2.34 2.93
N GLN A 81 10.44 2.44 4.25
CA GLN A 81 9.44 1.83 5.13
C GLN A 81 8.35 2.82 5.50
N TRP A 82 7.10 2.34 5.49
CA TRP A 82 5.94 3.13 5.86
C TRP A 82 5.05 2.34 6.81
N GLY A 83 4.37 3.06 7.71
CA GLY A 83 3.27 2.52 8.49
C GLY A 83 1.93 2.94 7.91
N TRP A 84 0.90 2.12 8.13
CA TRP A 84 -0.40 2.28 7.49
C TRP A 84 -1.13 3.59 7.88
N GLY A 85 -0.87 4.13 9.07
CA GLY A 85 -1.46 5.39 9.51
C GLY A 85 -1.09 6.58 8.61
N ALA A 86 0.04 6.50 7.89
CA ALA A 86 0.45 7.50 6.90
C ALA A 86 -0.55 7.63 5.72
N PHE A 87 -1.30 6.57 5.44
CA PHE A 87 -2.19 6.46 4.27
C PHE A 87 -3.67 6.38 4.66
N PHE A 88 -4.02 6.72 5.91
CA PHE A 88 -5.35 6.50 6.44
C PHE A 88 -6.33 7.68 6.26
N GLN A 89 -5.83 8.92 6.27
CA GLN A 89 -6.64 10.13 6.05
C GLN A 89 -7.54 10.11 4.79
N PRO A 90 -7.10 9.58 3.62
CA PRO A 90 -7.94 9.55 2.42
C PRO A 90 -9.27 8.78 2.56
N PHE A 91 -9.40 7.91 3.57
CA PHE A 91 -10.64 7.18 3.87
C PHE A 91 -11.65 7.99 4.68
N PHE A 92 -11.35 9.26 4.97
CA PHE A 92 -12.20 10.15 5.76
C PHE A 92 -12.38 11.51 5.07
N ASP A 93 -13.58 12.07 5.16
CA ASP A 93 -13.90 13.39 4.65
C ASP A 93 -13.24 14.46 5.54
N SER A 94 -12.23 15.13 4.99
CA SER A 94 -11.43 16.15 5.71
C SER A 94 -12.24 17.39 6.14
N ASN A 95 -13.46 17.54 5.64
CA ASN A 95 -14.40 18.58 6.09
C ASN A 95 -15.22 18.16 7.30
N LYS A 96 -15.21 16.88 7.68
CA LYS A 96 -15.96 16.32 8.81
C LYS A 96 -15.06 15.80 9.93
N ILE A 97 -13.88 15.26 9.60
CA ILE A 97 -12.93 14.71 10.57
C ILE A 97 -11.51 14.75 10.01
N THR A 98 -10.52 14.96 10.89
CA THR A 98 -9.11 14.78 10.56
C THR A 98 -8.54 13.54 11.22
N VAL A 99 -7.60 12.88 10.54
CA VAL A 99 -6.86 11.72 11.05
C VAL A 99 -5.49 12.20 11.49
N GLU A 100 -5.16 11.94 12.75
CA GLU A 100 -3.92 12.39 13.37
C GLU A 100 -3.09 11.20 13.86
N ASN A 101 -2.05 10.88 13.10
CA ASN A 101 -1.21 9.74 13.38
C ASN A 101 -0.16 10.06 14.45
N GLN A 102 -0.40 9.60 15.67
CA GLN A 102 0.49 9.75 16.81
C GLN A 102 1.40 8.52 17.01
N ALA A 103 1.37 7.54 16.11
CA ALA A 103 2.21 6.35 16.21
C ALA A 103 3.71 6.66 16.12
N LEU A 104 4.53 5.90 16.85
CA LEU A 104 5.98 6.05 16.85
C LEU A 104 6.67 4.67 16.81
N GLY A 105 7.75 4.57 16.02
CA GLY A 105 8.56 3.34 15.94
C GLY A 105 9.13 2.92 17.31
N GLY A 106 9.28 1.61 17.52
CA GLY A 106 9.83 1.06 18.76
C GLY A 106 8.90 1.09 19.99
N MET A 107 7.73 1.73 19.89
CA MET A 107 6.80 1.84 21.02
C MET A 107 6.03 0.55 21.29
N SER A 108 5.94 0.21 22.58
CA SER A 108 5.07 -0.81 23.17
C SER A 108 3.87 -0.13 23.84
N SER A 109 2.87 -0.91 24.29
CA SER A 109 1.75 -0.36 25.08
C SER A 109 2.26 0.42 26.31
N ARG A 110 3.23 -0.13 27.04
CA ARG A 110 3.90 0.49 28.19
C ARG A 110 4.60 1.80 27.84
N THR A 111 5.51 1.76 26.87
CA THR A 111 6.39 2.90 26.58
C THR A 111 5.66 4.03 25.88
N PHE A 112 4.63 3.73 25.07
CA PHE A 112 3.76 4.78 24.53
C PHE A 112 2.97 5.44 25.66
N TYR A 113 2.37 4.65 26.57
CA TYR A 113 1.56 5.18 27.67
C TYR A 113 2.36 6.12 28.55
N GLN A 114 3.59 5.75 28.89
CA GLN A 114 4.46 6.56 29.75
C GLN A 114 4.98 7.84 29.10
N ARG A 115 5.26 7.80 27.79
CA ARG A 115 6.11 8.82 27.15
C ARG A 115 5.35 9.73 26.19
N LEU A 116 4.29 9.21 25.57
CA LEU A 116 3.65 9.85 24.42
C LEU A 116 2.14 10.01 24.58
N TRP A 117 1.54 9.29 25.52
CA TRP A 117 0.09 9.34 25.73
C TRP A 117 -0.37 10.61 26.42
N GLU A 118 0.38 11.13 27.40
CA GLU A 118 -0.07 12.30 28.18
C GLU A 118 -0.40 13.52 27.29
N PRO A 119 0.44 13.93 26.31
CA PRO A 119 0.08 15.01 25.39
C PRO A 119 -1.18 14.72 24.56
N VAL A 120 -1.36 13.48 24.09
CA VAL A 120 -2.55 13.08 23.33
C VAL A 120 -3.80 13.14 24.22
N ARG A 121 -3.73 12.56 25.42
CA ARG A 121 -4.80 12.57 26.42
C ARG A 121 -5.25 13.99 26.75
N LYS A 122 -4.32 14.94 26.87
CA LYS A 122 -4.62 16.37 27.10
C LYS A 122 -5.27 17.06 25.89
N ALA A 123 -5.06 16.56 24.68
CA ALA A 123 -5.60 17.12 23.44
C ALA A 123 -6.98 16.56 23.05
N LEU A 124 -7.40 15.45 23.66
CA LEU A 124 -8.72 14.83 23.45
C LEU A 124 -9.85 15.79 23.83
N ARG A 125 -10.92 15.74 23.05
CA ARG A 125 -12.19 16.44 23.29
C ARG A 125 -13.36 15.46 23.14
N PRO A 126 -14.53 15.78 23.73
CA PRO A 126 -15.73 15.01 23.52
C PRO A 126 -16.04 14.82 22.02
N GLY A 127 -16.34 13.59 21.63
CA GLY A 127 -16.64 13.21 20.23
C GLY A 127 -15.42 12.83 19.38
N ASP A 128 -14.19 12.99 19.89
CA ASP A 128 -13.00 12.46 19.23
C ASP A 128 -12.99 10.94 19.20
N TRP A 129 -12.17 10.38 18.31
CA TRP A 129 -11.98 8.94 18.15
C TRP A 129 -10.53 8.58 18.40
N VAL A 130 -10.29 7.40 18.98
CA VAL A 130 -8.93 6.90 19.20
C VAL A 130 -8.84 5.43 18.80
N ILE A 131 -8.08 5.14 17.75
CA ILE A 131 -7.71 3.77 17.40
C ILE A 131 -6.45 3.40 18.16
N VAL A 132 -6.55 2.37 19.00
CA VAL A 132 -5.42 1.77 19.72
C VAL A 132 -5.01 0.49 18.98
N SER A 133 -3.87 0.55 18.30
CA SER A 133 -3.26 -0.57 17.56
C SER A 133 -1.77 -0.67 17.92
N ILE A 134 -1.49 -1.23 19.10
CA ILE A 134 -0.14 -1.34 19.67
C ILE A 134 0.08 -2.73 20.29
N GLY A 135 1.32 -3.23 20.30
CA GLY A 135 1.61 -4.61 20.70
C GLY A 135 2.85 -5.24 20.04
N HIS A 136 3.31 -4.73 18.88
CA HIS A 136 4.47 -5.32 18.18
C HIS A 136 5.75 -5.38 19.01
N ASN A 137 5.88 -4.47 19.98
CA ASN A 137 7.07 -4.26 20.79
C ASN A 137 6.82 -4.61 22.26
N ASP A 138 5.74 -5.30 22.58
CA ASP A 138 5.34 -5.62 23.95
C ASP A 138 6.09 -6.84 24.53
N ASN A 139 6.95 -7.45 23.72
CA ASN A 139 7.93 -8.47 24.13
C ASN A 139 9.30 -7.82 24.48
N GLY A 140 10.15 -8.59 25.17
CA GLY A 140 11.51 -8.18 25.54
C GLY A 140 11.70 -7.95 27.04
N PRO A 141 12.86 -7.44 27.49
CA PRO A 141 13.16 -7.28 28.91
C PRO A 141 12.22 -6.28 29.61
N TYR A 142 11.93 -6.54 30.89
CA TYR A 142 11.15 -5.63 31.73
C TYR A 142 11.98 -4.48 32.31
N ASP A 143 13.28 -4.73 32.58
CA ASP A 143 14.11 -3.91 33.45
C ASP A 143 15.52 -3.63 32.91
N SER A 144 15.83 -4.04 31.68
CA SER A 144 17.17 -3.88 31.08
C SER A 144 17.10 -3.55 29.60
N GLY A 145 18.16 -2.97 29.03
CA GLY A 145 18.28 -2.63 27.62
C GLY A 145 17.10 -1.79 27.13
N ARG A 146 16.37 -2.27 26.11
CA ARG A 146 15.08 -1.70 25.72
C ARG A 146 13.98 -2.23 26.65
N ALA A 147 13.89 -1.69 27.86
CA ALA A 147 12.90 -2.04 28.86
C ALA A 147 11.48 -1.60 28.45
N ARG A 148 10.85 -2.35 27.53
CA ARG A 148 9.60 -1.96 26.86
C ARG A 148 8.46 -2.96 27.04
N ALA A 149 8.72 -4.15 27.54
CA ALA A 149 7.71 -5.20 27.59
C ALA A 149 6.56 -4.90 28.56
N SER A 150 5.40 -5.46 28.25
CA SER A 150 4.24 -5.58 29.13
C SER A 150 4.10 -7.04 29.61
N ILE A 151 3.36 -7.27 30.70
CA ILE A 151 3.09 -8.64 31.16
C ILE A 151 2.10 -9.27 30.15
N PRO A 152 2.37 -10.47 29.60
CA PRO A 152 1.49 -11.10 28.63
C PRO A 152 0.08 -11.33 29.16
N GLY A 153 -0.93 -11.20 28.29
CA GLY A 153 -2.32 -11.54 28.60
C GLY A 153 -3.23 -10.36 28.95
N THR A 154 -4.49 -10.70 29.25
CA THR A 154 -5.62 -9.78 29.47
C THR A 154 -5.87 -9.46 30.95
N GLY A 155 -5.12 -10.08 31.88
CA GLY A 155 -5.32 -9.95 33.33
C GLY A 155 -5.08 -8.53 33.89
N HIS A 156 -5.07 -8.40 35.21
CA HIS A 156 -4.91 -7.12 35.92
C HIS A 156 -3.58 -7.00 36.69
N ASP A 157 -2.67 -7.95 36.49
CA ASP A 157 -1.42 -8.03 37.23
C ASP A 157 -0.50 -6.83 36.95
N SER A 158 0.38 -6.58 37.92
CA SER A 158 1.43 -5.59 37.80
C SER A 158 2.71 -6.05 38.48
N LEU A 159 3.84 -5.61 37.94
CA LEU A 159 5.18 -5.87 38.46
C LEU A 159 5.91 -4.55 38.64
N ILE A 160 6.51 -4.33 39.81
CA ILE A 160 7.43 -3.21 40.03
C ILE A 160 8.83 -3.67 39.62
N VAL A 161 9.47 -2.90 38.74
CA VAL A 161 10.83 -3.13 38.28
C VAL A 161 11.70 -1.90 38.51
N THR A 162 12.99 -2.11 38.67
CA THR A 162 13.99 -1.03 38.67
C THR A 162 14.81 -1.17 37.41
N ILE A 163 14.75 -0.16 36.52
CA ILE A 163 15.53 -0.17 35.28
C ILE A 163 17.02 -0.18 35.63
N LYS A 164 17.72 -1.25 35.26
CA LYS A 164 19.11 -1.51 35.65
C LYS A 164 20.05 -0.39 35.24
N GLU A 165 19.80 0.21 34.08
CA GLU A 165 20.64 1.24 33.50
C GLU A 165 20.43 2.62 34.12
N THR A 166 19.25 2.91 34.67
CA THR A 166 18.89 4.28 35.12
C THR A 166 18.49 4.37 36.59
N GLY A 167 18.23 3.24 37.25
CA GLY A 167 17.70 3.18 38.61
C GLY A 167 16.23 3.62 38.72
N VAL A 168 15.57 3.97 37.61
CA VAL A 168 14.16 4.39 37.61
C VAL A 168 13.27 3.23 38.02
N VAL A 169 12.42 3.45 39.01
CA VAL A 169 11.38 2.50 39.40
C VAL A 169 10.18 2.66 38.48
N ASP A 170 9.71 1.55 37.92
CA ASP A 170 8.59 1.51 36.99
C ASP A 170 7.59 0.41 37.38
N THR A 171 6.30 0.67 37.14
CA THR A 171 5.24 -0.33 37.29
C THR A 171 4.83 -0.85 35.92
N VAL A 172 5.14 -2.11 35.67
CA VAL A 172 4.77 -2.86 34.46
C VAL A 172 3.40 -3.47 34.67
N TYR A 173 2.45 -3.16 33.80
CA TYR A 173 1.14 -3.81 33.80
C TYR A 173 1.07 -4.92 32.74
N THR A 174 0.04 -5.76 32.84
CA THR A 174 -0.37 -6.61 31.72
C THR A 174 -0.69 -5.80 30.47
N TYR A 175 -0.61 -6.44 29.30
CA TYR A 175 -1.08 -5.86 28.05
C TYR A 175 -2.54 -5.37 28.20
N GLY A 176 -3.42 -6.22 28.76
CA GLY A 176 -4.79 -5.82 29.08
C GLY A 176 -4.88 -4.66 30.08
N GLY A 177 -4.00 -4.60 31.07
CA GLY A 177 -3.91 -3.50 32.03
C GLY A 177 -3.58 -2.17 31.36
N TYR A 178 -2.67 -2.13 30.39
CA TYR A 178 -2.41 -0.92 29.59
C TYR A 178 -3.59 -0.57 28.69
N MET A 179 -4.21 -1.54 28.01
CA MET A 179 -5.38 -1.28 27.14
C MET A 179 -6.52 -0.65 27.94
N ARG A 180 -6.86 -1.19 29.11
CA ARG A 180 -7.92 -0.63 29.97
C ARG A 180 -7.60 0.79 30.47
N ARG A 181 -6.32 1.12 30.71
CA ARG A 181 -5.92 2.50 31.04
C ARG A 181 -6.16 3.46 29.88
N TYR A 182 -5.75 3.11 28.65
CA TYR A 182 -6.07 3.91 27.47
C TYR A 182 -7.58 4.13 27.36
N ILE A 183 -8.37 3.05 27.45
CA ILE A 183 -9.83 3.10 27.35
C ILE A 183 -10.44 4.02 28.41
N ALA A 184 -10.01 3.89 29.66
CA ALA A 184 -10.48 4.73 30.76
C ALA A 184 -10.18 6.22 30.51
N ASP A 185 -8.95 6.54 30.11
CA ASP A 185 -8.54 7.92 29.80
C ASP A 185 -9.32 8.51 28.61
N ILE A 186 -9.55 7.71 27.55
CA ILE A 186 -10.30 8.12 26.36
C ILE A 186 -11.75 8.43 26.74
N ARG A 187 -12.40 7.54 27.50
CA ARG A 187 -13.78 7.73 27.98
C ARG A 187 -13.90 8.92 28.92
N ALA A 188 -12.94 9.13 29.81
CA ALA A 188 -12.92 10.28 30.72
C ALA A 188 -12.87 11.63 29.96
N ALA A 189 -12.27 11.65 28.76
CA ALA A 189 -12.28 12.81 27.88
C ALA A 189 -13.55 12.95 27.01
N GLY A 190 -14.51 12.00 27.11
CA GLY A 190 -15.70 11.96 26.27
C GLY A 190 -15.43 11.50 24.83
N ALA A 191 -14.28 10.89 24.56
CA ALA A 191 -13.90 10.36 23.26
C ALA A 191 -14.25 8.85 23.13
N HIS A 192 -14.15 8.33 21.91
CA HIS A 192 -14.58 6.99 21.54
C HIS A 192 -13.37 6.07 21.24
N PRO A 193 -13.08 5.08 22.10
CA PRO A 193 -11.99 4.15 21.87
C PRO A 193 -12.39 3.04 20.88
N ILE A 194 -11.46 2.66 20.00
CA ILE A 194 -11.55 1.53 19.09
C ILE A 194 -10.30 0.68 19.29
N LEU A 195 -10.47 -0.62 19.55
CA LEU A 195 -9.36 -1.56 19.58
C LEU A 195 -9.17 -2.15 18.19
N MET A 196 -7.93 -2.13 17.70
CA MET A 196 -7.60 -2.66 16.37
C MET A 196 -6.37 -3.56 16.47
N SER A 197 -6.49 -4.77 15.95
CA SER A 197 -5.39 -5.74 16.01
C SER A 197 -4.19 -5.33 15.15
N LEU A 198 -3.06 -5.98 15.38
CA LEU A 198 -1.80 -5.64 14.72
C LEU A 198 -1.78 -6.08 13.26
N THR A 199 -1.02 -5.39 12.41
CA THR A 199 -0.75 -5.88 11.05
C THR A 199 -0.01 -7.23 11.07
N PRO A 200 -0.22 -8.10 10.06
CA PRO A 200 0.57 -9.32 9.91
C PRO A 200 2.05 -9.00 9.64
N ARG A 201 2.91 -10.01 9.82
CA ARG A 201 4.34 -9.98 9.48
C ARG A 201 4.61 -10.87 8.27
N ASP A 202 5.80 -10.74 7.69
CA ASP A 202 6.30 -11.64 6.65
C ASP A 202 6.74 -12.98 7.28
N ALA A 203 5.76 -13.74 7.77
CA ALA A 203 5.94 -15.01 8.46
C ALA A 203 4.81 -15.95 8.07
N TYR A 204 5.16 -17.20 7.70
CA TYR A 204 4.22 -18.16 7.13
C TYR A 204 4.26 -19.49 7.89
N ASP A 205 3.11 -20.15 7.96
CA ASP A 205 3.00 -21.53 8.42
C ASP A 205 3.48 -22.53 7.35
N ASP A 206 3.47 -23.83 7.69
CA ASP A 206 3.89 -24.90 6.80
C ASP A 206 3.06 -25.01 5.50
N ASN A 207 1.88 -24.37 5.45
CA ASN A 207 1.02 -24.30 4.27
C ASN A 207 1.23 -23.01 3.45
N GLY A 208 2.19 -22.16 3.84
CA GLY A 208 2.46 -20.88 3.18
C GLY A 208 1.45 -19.77 3.50
N LYS A 209 0.61 -19.95 4.53
CA LYS A 209 -0.32 -18.94 5.02
C LYS A 209 0.33 -18.05 6.05
N THR A 210 0.00 -16.77 6.02
CA THR A 210 0.53 -15.77 6.94
C THR A 210 0.11 -16.07 8.38
N ILE A 211 1.06 -16.12 9.30
CA ILE A 211 0.81 -16.42 10.73
C ILE A 211 0.04 -15.28 11.39
N ARG A 212 -1.08 -15.62 12.07
CA ARG A 212 -1.87 -14.66 12.86
C ARG A 212 -1.34 -14.53 14.30
N LYS A 213 -1.48 -13.34 14.88
CA LYS A 213 -0.92 -13.04 16.20
C LYS A 213 -1.90 -13.32 17.35
N PRO A 214 -1.44 -13.87 18.48
CA PRO A 214 -2.29 -14.08 19.67
C PRO A 214 -2.80 -12.77 20.28
N HIS A 215 -2.12 -11.63 20.02
CA HIS A 215 -2.57 -10.31 20.46
C HIS A 215 -3.97 -9.95 19.90
N SER A 216 -4.36 -10.48 18.73
CA SER A 216 -5.71 -10.31 18.20
C SER A 216 -6.76 -10.88 19.16
N ALA A 217 -6.54 -12.08 19.69
CA ALA A 217 -7.46 -12.72 20.63
C ALA A 217 -7.56 -11.94 21.95
N TRP A 218 -6.43 -11.46 22.49
CA TRP A 218 -6.43 -10.63 23.71
C TRP A 218 -7.19 -9.31 23.50
N LEU A 219 -6.97 -8.61 22.38
CA LEU A 219 -7.70 -7.38 22.09
C LEU A 219 -9.20 -7.63 21.88
N GLN A 220 -9.57 -8.73 21.25
CA GLN A 220 -10.97 -9.12 21.08
C GLN A 220 -11.65 -9.37 22.43
N GLU A 221 -10.99 -10.11 23.33
CA GLU A 221 -11.47 -10.36 24.69
C GLU A 221 -11.66 -9.05 25.47
N ILE A 222 -10.66 -8.17 25.48
CA ILE A 222 -10.75 -6.86 26.16
C ILE A 222 -11.86 -5.99 25.54
N ALA A 223 -12.00 -5.99 24.22
CA ALA A 223 -13.07 -5.23 23.56
C ALA A 223 -14.46 -5.75 23.92
N GLN A 224 -14.63 -7.07 24.06
CA GLN A 224 -15.89 -7.66 24.50
C GLN A 224 -16.21 -7.29 25.94
N GLU A 225 -15.24 -7.41 26.85
CA GLU A 225 -15.40 -7.02 28.26
C GLU A 225 -15.75 -5.55 28.43
N GLU A 226 -15.10 -4.68 27.64
CA GLU A 226 -15.29 -3.24 27.70
C GLU A 226 -16.47 -2.75 26.83
N GLY A 227 -17.11 -3.61 26.03
CA GLY A 227 -18.19 -3.21 25.12
C GLY A 227 -17.74 -2.20 24.05
N LEU A 228 -16.59 -2.47 23.41
CA LEU A 228 -15.96 -1.60 22.43
C LEU A 228 -15.98 -2.20 21.01
N PRO A 229 -15.92 -1.34 19.97
CA PRO A 229 -15.60 -1.81 18.63
C PRO A 229 -14.21 -2.47 18.59
N PHE A 230 -14.15 -3.67 18.02
CA PHE A 230 -12.92 -4.38 17.69
C PHE A 230 -12.82 -4.60 16.19
N ILE A 231 -11.68 -4.20 15.60
CA ILE A 231 -11.37 -4.46 14.20
C ILE A 231 -10.17 -5.41 14.10
N ASP A 232 -10.38 -6.60 13.53
CA ASP A 232 -9.30 -7.57 13.34
C ASP A 232 -8.48 -7.30 12.08
N LEU A 233 -7.68 -6.23 12.11
CA LEU A 233 -6.77 -5.86 11.03
C LEU A 233 -5.77 -6.99 10.68
N ASN A 234 -5.34 -7.78 11.67
CA ASN A 234 -4.46 -8.93 11.47
C ASN A 234 -5.07 -9.94 10.49
N GLU A 235 -6.34 -10.29 10.70
CA GLU A 235 -7.05 -11.22 9.83
C GLU A 235 -7.34 -10.60 8.46
N ILE A 236 -7.88 -9.37 8.43
CA ILE A 236 -8.27 -8.72 7.15
C ILE A 236 -7.04 -8.55 6.24
N SER A 237 -5.94 -8.02 6.78
CA SER A 237 -4.70 -7.87 6.00
C SER A 237 -4.04 -9.21 5.69
N GLY A 238 -4.08 -10.16 6.64
CA GLY A 238 -3.51 -11.48 6.45
C GLY A 238 -4.21 -12.26 5.35
N ALA A 239 -5.54 -12.18 5.26
CA ALA A 239 -6.32 -12.85 4.22
C ALA A 239 -5.99 -12.31 2.81
N LYS A 240 -5.70 -11.00 2.70
CA LYS A 240 -5.21 -10.41 1.45
C LYS A 240 -3.84 -10.95 1.07
N LEU A 241 -2.90 -10.99 2.03
CA LEU A 241 -1.59 -11.58 1.78
C LEU A 241 -1.72 -13.04 1.36
N ASP A 242 -2.57 -13.83 2.02
CA ASP A 242 -2.82 -15.24 1.67
C ASP A 242 -3.33 -15.43 0.24
N SER A 243 -4.00 -14.43 -0.33
CA SER A 243 -4.49 -14.45 -1.72
C SER A 243 -3.44 -14.08 -2.77
N TYR A 244 -2.31 -13.49 -2.37
CA TYR A 244 -1.28 -12.99 -3.28
C TYR A 244 -0.26 -14.06 -3.67
N SER A 245 0.35 -13.86 -4.85
CA SER A 245 1.54 -14.60 -5.25
C SER A 245 2.68 -14.41 -4.24
N VAL A 246 3.60 -15.40 -4.15
CA VAL A 246 4.78 -15.29 -3.28
C VAL A 246 5.59 -14.04 -3.61
N TRP A 247 5.78 -13.75 -4.90
CA TRP A 247 6.51 -12.58 -5.36
C TRP A 247 5.82 -11.27 -4.95
N LYS A 248 4.49 -11.22 -5.01
CA LYS A 248 3.71 -10.06 -4.57
C LYS A 248 3.80 -9.81 -3.07
N LYS A 249 3.80 -10.85 -2.24
CA LYS A 249 3.99 -10.74 -0.79
C LYS A 249 5.33 -10.04 -0.46
N LEU A 250 6.41 -10.37 -1.15
CA LEU A 250 7.76 -9.84 -0.87
C LEU A 250 7.81 -8.31 -0.91
N TYR A 251 7.25 -7.66 -1.93
CA TYR A 251 7.33 -6.21 -2.07
C TYR A 251 6.34 -5.44 -1.18
N HIS A 252 5.48 -6.13 -0.40
CA HIS A 252 4.69 -5.47 0.66
C HIS A 252 5.53 -5.17 1.89
N PHE A 253 6.67 -5.84 2.06
CA PHE A 253 7.64 -5.61 3.14
C PHE A 253 8.91 -4.94 2.59
N HIS A 254 9.69 -4.28 3.46
CA HIS A 254 10.96 -3.68 3.04
C HIS A 254 11.99 -3.63 4.18
N GLY A 255 13.19 -4.11 3.87
CA GLY A 255 14.36 -4.09 4.77
C GLY A 255 14.35 -5.18 5.85
N ASP A 256 13.17 -5.63 6.29
CA ASP A 256 12.97 -6.72 7.24
C ASP A 256 11.57 -7.35 7.10
N HIS A 257 11.27 -8.32 7.97
CA HIS A 257 10.03 -9.11 7.95
C HIS A 257 8.88 -8.51 8.80
N ILE A 258 9.01 -7.26 9.27
CA ILE A 258 8.01 -6.57 10.09
C ILE A 258 7.48 -5.33 9.37
N HIS A 259 8.37 -4.54 8.79
CA HIS A 259 8.05 -3.23 8.26
C HIS A 259 7.61 -3.30 6.82
N THR A 260 6.51 -2.59 6.55
CA THR A 260 5.94 -2.55 5.21
C THR A 260 6.63 -1.52 4.33
N SER A 261 6.70 -1.83 3.04
CA SER A 261 6.89 -0.83 2.00
C SER A 261 5.65 0.08 1.91
N LYS A 262 5.65 1.04 0.98
CA LYS A 262 4.43 1.81 0.66
C LYS A 262 3.24 0.90 0.30
N PHE A 263 3.48 -0.18 -0.47
CA PHE A 263 2.40 -1.10 -0.89
C PHE A 263 1.77 -1.81 0.31
N GLY A 264 2.58 -2.33 1.23
CA GLY A 264 2.07 -2.96 2.44
C GLY A 264 1.32 -1.99 3.36
N ALA A 265 1.83 -0.77 3.49
CA ALA A 265 1.21 0.26 4.30
C ALA A 265 -0.14 0.71 3.72
N ASP A 266 -0.22 0.93 2.40
CA ASP A 266 -1.47 1.24 1.69
C ASP A 266 -2.49 0.11 1.85
N MET A 267 -2.07 -1.15 1.66
CA MET A 267 -2.93 -2.33 1.82
C MET A 267 -3.49 -2.43 3.24
N ASN A 268 -2.64 -2.20 4.25
CA ASN A 268 -3.04 -2.23 5.66
C ASN A 268 -3.99 -1.06 6.00
N ALA A 269 -3.75 0.14 5.47
CA ALA A 269 -4.63 1.29 5.68
C ALA A 269 -6.03 1.04 5.11
N ARG A 270 -6.08 0.48 3.89
CA ARG A 270 -7.32 0.05 3.27
C ARG A 270 -8.02 -1.06 4.07
N SER A 271 -7.29 -2.06 4.55
CA SER A 271 -7.84 -3.14 5.38
C SER A 271 -8.43 -2.62 6.69
N ALA A 272 -7.80 -1.62 7.32
CA ALA A 272 -8.34 -0.95 8.50
C ALA A 272 -9.64 -0.21 8.18
N ALA A 273 -9.70 0.49 7.03
CA ALA A 273 -10.90 1.22 6.60
C ALA A 273 -12.05 0.26 6.23
N GLU A 274 -11.76 -0.83 5.52
CA GLU A 274 -12.72 -1.89 5.21
C GLU A 274 -13.27 -2.53 6.49
N GLY A 275 -12.41 -2.83 7.46
CA GLY A 275 -12.81 -3.36 8.76
C GLY A 275 -13.74 -2.42 9.52
N LEU A 276 -13.40 -1.12 9.59
CA LEU A 276 -14.28 -0.11 10.18
C LEU A 276 -15.63 -0.05 9.45
N MET A 277 -15.64 -0.04 8.12
CA MET A 277 -16.87 0.05 7.34
C MET A 277 -17.74 -1.21 7.48
N ALA A 278 -17.13 -2.40 7.55
CA ALA A 278 -17.83 -3.68 7.66
C ALA A 278 -18.37 -3.99 9.08
N SER A 279 -17.82 -3.39 10.13
CA SER A 279 -18.20 -3.72 11.51
C SER A 279 -19.62 -3.28 11.89
N ASP A 280 -20.50 -4.18 12.32
CA ASP A 280 -21.87 -3.85 12.74
C ASP A 280 -21.99 -3.23 14.14
N HIS A 281 -20.87 -2.97 14.81
CA HIS A 281 -20.88 -2.37 16.15
C HIS A 281 -21.52 -0.96 16.13
N PRO A 282 -22.60 -0.71 16.91
CA PRO A 282 -23.43 0.50 16.78
C PRO A 282 -22.68 1.79 17.12
N GLN A 283 -21.67 1.72 17.98
CA GLN A 283 -20.84 2.89 18.27
C GLN A 283 -20.09 3.41 17.03
N LEU A 284 -19.82 2.61 15.99
CA LEU A 284 -19.10 3.10 14.81
C LEU A 284 -19.96 3.91 13.84
N THR A 285 -21.29 3.91 13.97
CA THR A 285 -22.18 4.58 13.00
C THR A 285 -21.81 6.05 12.72
N PRO A 286 -21.52 6.90 13.73
CA PRO A 286 -21.11 8.28 13.46
C PRO A 286 -19.77 8.38 12.73
N LEU A 287 -18.80 7.52 13.07
CA LEU A 287 -17.49 7.49 12.39
C LEU A 287 -17.65 7.08 10.91
N LYS A 288 -18.44 6.04 10.63
CA LYS A 288 -18.71 5.59 9.26
C LYS A 288 -19.35 6.66 8.39
N ALA A 289 -20.22 7.51 8.95
CA ALA A 289 -20.84 8.63 8.22
C ALA A 289 -19.84 9.73 7.79
N MET A 290 -18.62 9.71 8.35
CA MET A 290 -17.51 10.59 7.99
C MET A 290 -16.48 9.91 7.08
N MET A 291 -16.65 8.62 6.78
CA MET A 291 -15.76 7.87 5.90
C MET A 291 -16.11 8.10 4.41
N GLN A 292 -15.10 7.96 3.56
CA GLN A 292 -15.20 8.05 2.10
C GLN A 292 -14.14 7.16 1.44
N ASN A 293 -14.22 6.95 0.13
CA ASN A 293 -13.19 6.24 -0.66
C ASN A 293 -12.86 4.80 -0.17
N VAL A 294 -13.78 4.17 0.57
CA VAL A 294 -13.61 2.78 1.03
C VAL A 294 -13.78 1.80 -0.13
N ASP A 295 -14.67 2.10 -1.07
CA ASP A 295 -14.81 1.31 -2.29
C ASP A 295 -13.51 1.34 -3.12
N LEU A 296 -13.22 0.22 -3.79
CA LEU A 296 -12.07 0.12 -4.68
C LEU A 296 -12.26 1.05 -5.89
N PRO A 297 -11.27 1.88 -6.23
CA PRO A 297 -11.36 2.72 -7.42
C PRO A 297 -11.32 1.83 -8.66
N THR A 298 -12.24 2.07 -9.60
CA THR A 298 -12.35 1.34 -10.87
C THR A 298 -12.29 2.29 -12.07
N VAL A 299 -12.13 1.73 -13.26
CA VAL A 299 -12.36 2.39 -14.54
C VAL A 299 -13.84 2.26 -14.87
N ASP A 300 -14.43 3.33 -15.39
CA ASP A 300 -15.79 3.27 -15.93
C ASP A 300 -15.82 2.34 -17.16
N VAL A 301 -16.54 1.24 -17.06
CA VAL A 301 -16.62 0.21 -18.09
C VAL A 301 -18.05 -0.26 -18.30
N LYS A 302 -18.53 -0.12 -19.53
CA LYS A 302 -19.80 -0.70 -19.95
C LYS A 302 -19.61 -2.20 -20.25
N ARG A 303 -19.89 -3.04 -19.25
CA ARG A 303 -19.85 -4.51 -19.42
C ARG A 303 -21.10 -5.00 -20.15
N GLU A 304 -20.91 -5.90 -21.11
CA GLU A 304 -21.98 -6.56 -21.85
C GLU A 304 -21.83 -8.08 -21.69
N LYS A 305 -22.94 -8.79 -21.43
CA LYS A 305 -22.92 -10.24 -21.15
C LYS A 305 -22.26 -10.99 -22.32
N GLY A 306 -21.24 -11.79 -22.02
CA GLY A 306 -20.51 -12.59 -23.00
C GLY A 306 -19.49 -11.82 -23.84
N LYS A 307 -19.28 -10.52 -23.58
CA LYS A 307 -18.23 -9.72 -24.21
C LYS A 307 -17.08 -9.46 -23.22
N PRO A 308 -15.89 -10.03 -23.46
CA PRO A 308 -14.68 -9.64 -22.72
C PRO A 308 -14.38 -8.15 -22.88
N VAL A 309 -13.77 -7.56 -21.85
CA VAL A 309 -13.21 -6.22 -21.91
C VAL A 309 -11.73 -6.29 -22.30
N VAL A 310 -11.30 -5.40 -23.18
CA VAL A 310 -9.89 -5.17 -23.53
C VAL A 310 -9.48 -3.82 -22.96
N PHE A 311 -8.75 -3.85 -21.85
CA PHE A 311 -8.12 -2.66 -21.28
C PHE A 311 -6.81 -2.38 -22.02
N ILE A 312 -6.62 -1.13 -22.46
CA ILE A 312 -5.39 -0.69 -23.12
C ILE A 312 -4.70 0.31 -22.21
N THR A 313 -3.47 0.01 -21.80
CA THR A 313 -2.67 0.84 -20.89
C THR A 313 -1.38 1.29 -21.57
N GLY A 314 -0.97 2.53 -21.28
CA GLY A 314 0.23 3.09 -21.86
C GLY A 314 0.29 4.61 -21.82
N ASP A 315 1.12 5.16 -22.70
CA ASP A 315 1.48 6.57 -22.73
C ASP A 315 0.74 7.41 -23.82
N SER A 316 1.34 8.51 -24.25
CA SER A 316 0.77 9.40 -25.29
C SER A 316 0.68 8.73 -26.67
N THR A 317 1.51 7.74 -26.98
CA THR A 317 1.45 6.97 -28.22
C THR A 317 0.29 5.97 -28.24
N VAL A 318 -0.40 5.82 -27.11
CA VAL A 318 -1.53 4.90 -26.91
C VAL A 318 -2.85 5.64 -26.66
N LYS A 319 -2.82 6.77 -25.94
CA LYS A 319 -3.97 7.56 -25.43
C LYS A 319 -5.07 7.93 -26.47
N ASN A 320 -6.26 8.25 -25.92
CA ASN A 320 -7.57 8.40 -26.57
C ASN A 320 -8.17 9.83 -26.73
N ALA A 321 -7.49 10.94 -26.41
CA ALA A 321 -8.18 12.24 -26.36
C ALA A 321 -8.03 13.09 -27.63
N ASP A 322 -8.20 12.44 -28.78
CA ASP A 322 -7.81 13.00 -30.07
C ASP A 322 -9.08 13.11 -30.93
N LYS A 323 -9.68 14.31 -30.97
CA LYS A 323 -10.91 14.61 -31.73
C LYS A 323 -10.64 15.40 -33.01
N GLU A 324 -9.41 15.84 -33.20
CA GLU A 324 -8.99 16.66 -34.33
C GLU A 324 -8.33 15.78 -35.39
N GLU A 325 -8.76 15.92 -36.65
CA GLU A 325 -8.17 15.18 -37.78
C GLU A 325 -6.66 15.42 -37.88
N ASP A 326 -6.21 16.64 -37.57
CA ASP A 326 -4.80 17.04 -37.55
C ASP A 326 -4.13 16.91 -36.16
N GLY A 327 -4.72 16.12 -35.26
CA GLY A 327 -4.22 15.86 -33.91
C GLY A 327 -3.03 14.90 -33.86
N MET A 328 -2.45 14.77 -32.66
CA MET A 328 -1.59 13.64 -32.30
C MET A 328 -2.48 12.49 -31.90
N TRP A 329 -2.37 11.33 -32.55
CA TRP A 329 -3.24 10.18 -32.33
C TRP A 329 -2.48 9.04 -31.67
N GLY A 330 -3.04 8.47 -30.59
CA GLY A 330 -2.55 7.21 -30.02
C GLY A 330 -3.16 5.98 -30.71
N TRP A 331 -2.42 4.88 -30.84
CA TRP A 331 -2.93 3.68 -31.52
C TRP A 331 -4.10 3.02 -30.80
N GLY A 332 -4.20 3.16 -29.48
CA GLY A 332 -5.31 2.64 -28.69
C GLY A 332 -6.65 3.24 -29.09
N SER A 333 -6.66 4.50 -29.56
CA SER A 333 -7.86 5.15 -30.13
C SER A 333 -8.30 4.56 -31.45
N GLN A 334 -7.39 3.88 -32.15
CA GLN A 334 -7.63 3.22 -33.42
C GLN A 334 -7.75 1.70 -33.24
N ALA A 335 -7.77 1.17 -32.02
CA ALA A 335 -7.86 -0.26 -31.76
C ALA A 335 -9.15 -0.87 -32.36
N ALA A 336 -10.26 -0.13 -32.29
CA ALA A 336 -11.54 -0.46 -32.93
C ALA A 336 -11.46 -0.63 -34.46
N THR A 337 -10.41 -0.12 -35.13
CA THR A 337 -10.24 -0.34 -36.58
C THR A 337 -9.78 -1.76 -36.92
N VAL A 338 -9.24 -2.49 -35.93
CA VAL A 338 -8.72 -3.84 -36.11
C VAL A 338 -9.34 -4.88 -35.17
N LEU A 339 -9.94 -4.45 -34.06
CA LEU A 339 -10.67 -5.26 -33.10
C LEU A 339 -12.18 -5.12 -33.28
N ASP A 340 -12.92 -6.22 -33.17
CA ASP A 340 -14.36 -6.29 -33.38
C ASP A 340 -15.16 -5.93 -32.12
N GLU A 341 -15.56 -4.66 -32.02
CA GLU A 341 -16.38 -4.12 -30.92
C GLU A 341 -17.78 -4.75 -30.80
N LYS A 342 -18.22 -5.52 -31.81
CA LYS A 342 -19.43 -6.33 -31.67
C LYS A 342 -19.23 -7.53 -30.75
N LYS A 343 -17.98 -7.94 -30.48
CA LYS A 343 -17.62 -9.13 -29.69
C LYS A 343 -16.89 -8.80 -28.39
N ILE A 344 -16.28 -7.62 -28.28
CA ILE A 344 -15.53 -7.17 -27.11
C ILE A 344 -15.82 -5.71 -26.80
N THR A 345 -15.62 -5.30 -25.55
CA THR A 345 -15.63 -3.88 -25.15
C THR A 345 -14.19 -3.39 -25.08
N ILE A 346 -13.86 -2.29 -25.76
CA ILE A 346 -12.51 -1.70 -25.71
C ILE A 346 -12.50 -0.51 -24.75
N VAL A 347 -11.60 -0.53 -23.77
CA VAL A 347 -11.42 0.56 -22.80
C VAL A 347 -9.97 1.02 -22.83
N ASN A 348 -9.72 2.21 -23.38
CA ASN A 348 -8.37 2.76 -23.40
C ASN A 348 -8.11 3.61 -22.15
N CYS A 349 -7.27 3.08 -21.27
CA CYS A 349 -6.86 3.67 -20.01
C CYS A 349 -5.52 4.43 -20.12
N ALA A 350 -4.91 4.50 -21.32
CA ALA A 350 -3.64 5.16 -21.50
C ALA A 350 -3.69 6.68 -21.23
N MET A 351 -2.57 7.22 -20.73
CA MET A 351 -2.46 8.61 -20.36
C MET A 351 -1.15 9.23 -20.86
N ALA A 352 -1.25 10.40 -21.49
CA ALA A 352 -0.09 11.10 -22.05
C ALA A 352 0.96 11.41 -20.99
N GLY A 353 2.23 11.19 -21.35
CA GLY A 353 3.37 11.51 -20.52
C GLY A 353 3.54 10.61 -19.29
N ARG A 354 2.91 9.42 -19.24
CA ARG A 354 3.12 8.46 -18.16
C ARG A 354 4.16 7.41 -18.55
N SER A 355 4.98 7.06 -17.57
CA SER A 355 5.81 5.84 -17.49
C SER A 355 5.08 4.78 -16.65
N CYS A 356 5.62 3.57 -16.58
CA CYS A 356 5.20 2.54 -15.63
C CYS A 356 5.11 3.09 -14.20
N ARG A 357 6.20 3.70 -13.71
CA ARG A 357 6.27 4.36 -12.40
C ARG A 357 5.13 5.36 -12.14
N THR A 358 4.96 6.33 -13.04
CA THR A 358 3.95 7.39 -12.84
C THR A 358 2.52 6.90 -13.04
N PHE A 359 2.30 5.93 -13.93
CA PHE A 359 1.00 5.30 -14.10
C PHE A 359 0.55 4.55 -12.83
N LEU A 360 1.50 3.90 -12.15
CA LEU A 360 1.26 3.25 -10.87
C LEU A 360 1.04 4.28 -9.75
N ASN A 361 1.94 5.25 -9.60
CA ASN A 361 1.90 6.25 -8.52
C ASN A 361 0.64 7.14 -8.54
N GLU A 362 0.08 7.40 -9.72
CA GLU A 362 -1.16 8.16 -9.87
C GLU A 362 -2.44 7.32 -9.65
N GLY A 363 -2.31 6.06 -9.23
CA GLY A 363 -3.45 5.15 -9.01
C GLY A 363 -4.18 4.74 -10.30
N ARG A 364 -3.58 4.96 -11.49
CA ARG A 364 -4.20 4.58 -12.76
C ARG A 364 -4.18 3.08 -12.96
N TRP A 365 -3.05 2.45 -12.61
CA TRP A 365 -2.95 0.99 -12.62
C TRP A 365 -3.95 0.35 -11.65
N GLU A 366 -4.08 0.90 -10.44
CA GLU A 366 -5.02 0.40 -9.43
C GLU A 366 -6.45 0.35 -9.96
N LYS A 367 -6.89 1.41 -10.66
CA LYS A 367 -8.21 1.43 -11.32
C LYS A 367 -8.38 0.30 -12.33
N VAL A 368 -7.37 0.05 -13.17
CA VAL A 368 -7.40 -1.04 -14.14
C VAL A 368 -7.46 -2.38 -13.42
N TYR A 369 -6.53 -2.63 -12.50
CA TYR A 369 -6.44 -3.84 -11.70
C TYR A 369 -7.77 -4.18 -10.99
N ASN A 370 -8.43 -3.20 -10.36
CA ASN A 370 -9.72 -3.42 -9.69
C ASN A 370 -10.89 -3.60 -10.66
N SER A 371 -10.72 -3.26 -11.93
CA SER A 371 -11.76 -3.41 -12.96
C SER A 371 -11.67 -4.72 -13.71
N VAL A 372 -10.52 -5.38 -13.76
CA VAL A 372 -10.31 -6.64 -14.50
C VAL A 372 -11.17 -7.76 -13.90
N GLN A 373 -11.85 -8.51 -14.77
CA GLN A 373 -12.58 -9.73 -14.43
C GLN A 373 -12.02 -10.92 -15.22
N PRO A 374 -12.30 -12.16 -14.77
CA PRO A 374 -11.91 -13.36 -15.49
C PRO A 374 -12.35 -13.34 -16.96
N GLY A 375 -11.41 -13.57 -17.87
CA GLY A 375 -11.64 -13.56 -19.33
C GLY A 375 -11.39 -12.22 -20.02
N ASP A 376 -11.17 -11.13 -19.27
CA ASP A 376 -10.75 -9.84 -19.83
C ASP A 376 -9.28 -9.88 -20.31
N TYR A 377 -8.88 -8.90 -21.13
CA TYR A 377 -7.52 -8.72 -21.62
C TYR A 377 -6.96 -7.37 -21.16
N VAL A 378 -5.66 -7.32 -20.88
CA VAL A 378 -4.95 -6.06 -20.59
C VAL A 378 -3.72 -5.93 -21.48
N LEU A 379 -3.76 -4.99 -22.41
CA LEU A 379 -2.64 -4.61 -23.26
C LEU A 379 -1.78 -3.58 -22.54
N ILE A 380 -0.49 -3.87 -22.38
CA ILE A 380 0.46 -3.06 -21.60
C ILE A 380 1.58 -2.57 -22.52
N GLN A 381 1.65 -1.25 -22.73
CA GLN A 381 2.70 -0.61 -23.53
C GLN A 381 3.27 0.65 -22.86
N PHE A 382 4.51 0.56 -22.38
CA PHE A 382 5.29 1.68 -21.85
C PHE A 382 6.73 1.70 -22.43
N GLY A 383 7.50 2.74 -22.14
CA GLY A 383 8.90 2.88 -22.54
C GLY A 383 9.28 4.27 -23.07
N HIS A 384 8.33 5.07 -23.60
CA HIS A 384 8.66 6.40 -24.13
C HIS A 384 8.86 7.47 -23.05
N ASN A 385 8.48 7.19 -21.80
CA ASN A 385 8.60 8.13 -20.69
C ASN A 385 9.46 7.58 -19.54
N ASP A 386 9.85 6.32 -19.63
CA ASP A 386 10.45 5.52 -18.56
C ASP A 386 11.96 5.74 -18.44
N PHE A 387 12.55 6.47 -19.39
CA PHE A 387 13.94 6.93 -19.32
C PHE A 387 14.06 8.30 -18.64
N GLY A 388 15.28 8.64 -18.26
CA GLY A 388 15.64 9.95 -17.73
C GLY A 388 16.00 9.89 -16.25
N GLU A 389 16.14 11.08 -15.66
CA GLU A 389 16.59 11.22 -14.27
C GLU A 389 15.49 10.81 -13.28
N LEU A 390 15.89 10.11 -12.22
CA LEU A 390 14.98 9.48 -11.25
C LEU A 390 14.43 10.46 -10.22
N ASP A 391 15.17 11.54 -9.94
CA ASP A 391 14.91 12.54 -8.90
C ASP A 391 14.48 13.91 -9.45
N LYS A 392 14.36 14.08 -10.77
CA LYS A 392 13.94 15.33 -11.41
C LYS A 392 12.43 15.44 -11.64
N PRO A 393 11.91 16.68 -11.73
CA PRO A 393 10.50 16.95 -11.97
C PRO A 393 9.93 16.18 -13.16
N LYS A 394 8.67 15.78 -13.01
CA LYS A 394 7.94 14.73 -13.75
C LYS A 394 8.10 13.34 -13.16
N TYR A 395 9.24 13.01 -12.53
CA TYR A 395 9.45 11.75 -11.79
C TYR A 395 9.08 10.48 -12.58
N ARG A 396 9.36 10.48 -13.89
CA ARG A 396 8.97 9.39 -14.80
C ARG A 396 10.01 8.29 -14.91
N GLY A 397 11.28 8.64 -14.78
CA GLY A 397 12.39 7.71 -14.92
C GLY A 397 12.35 6.60 -13.87
N GLU A 398 12.89 5.45 -14.25
CA GLU A 398 12.99 4.24 -13.44
C GLU A 398 14.33 3.51 -13.63
N ILE A 399 14.61 2.53 -12.78
CA ILE A 399 15.87 1.78 -12.84
C ILE A 399 15.87 0.98 -14.16
N LEU A 400 16.92 1.12 -14.95
CA LEU A 400 17.01 0.40 -16.23
C LEU A 400 17.27 -1.08 -16.00
N GLY A 401 16.70 -1.93 -16.87
CA GLY A 401 16.87 -3.37 -16.84
C GLY A 401 15.65 -4.13 -16.33
N THR A 402 15.84 -5.43 -16.16
CA THR A 402 14.78 -6.40 -15.88
C THR A 402 14.91 -7.11 -14.53
N ALA A 403 16.05 -6.94 -13.87
CA ALA A 403 16.27 -7.47 -12.53
C ALA A 403 15.23 -6.94 -11.53
N ASP A 404 14.80 -7.77 -10.58
CA ASP A 404 13.91 -7.37 -9.51
C ASP A 404 14.65 -6.51 -8.48
N THR A 405 14.83 -5.25 -8.81
CA THR A 405 15.57 -4.28 -8.01
C THR A 405 14.74 -3.06 -7.70
N CYS A 406 15.02 -2.47 -6.54
CA CYS A 406 14.45 -1.21 -6.10
C CYS A 406 15.48 -0.40 -5.35
N HIS A 407 15.35 0.92 -5.35
CA HIS A 407 16.17 1.81 -4.55
C HIS A 407 15.37 3.03 -4.09
N VAL A 408 15.71 3.56 -2.90
CA VAL A 408 15.03 4.72 -2.31
C VAL A 408 15.72 6.00 -2.80
N TYR A 409 15.02 6.81 -3.59
CA TYR A 409 15.53 8.06 -4.14
C TYR A 409 14.95 9.27 -3.42
N HIS A 410 15.79 10.27 -3.14
CA HIS A 410 15.36 11.57 -2.64
C HIS A 410 14.79 12.40 -3.78
N LEU A 411 13.49 12.70 -3.73
CA LEU A 411 12.82 13.61 -4.65
C LEU A 411 13.07 15.05 -4.20
N LYS A 412 14.22 15.62 -4.58
CA LYS A 412 14.77 16.87 -4.03
C LYS A 412 13.75 18.02 -3.97
N GLU A 413 12.95 18.21 -5.02
CA GLU A 413 11.95 19.30 -5.04
C GLU A 413 10.71 19.03 -4.19
N LYS A 414 10.39 17.76 -3.91
CA LYS A 414 9.28 17.39 -3.00
C LYS A 414 9.73 17.31 -1.55
N GLY A 415 11.03 17.18 -1.28
CA GLY A 415 11.55 16.91 0.07
C GLY A 415 11.18 15.54 0.62
N THR A 416 10.69 14.63 -0.24
CA THR A 416 10.25 13.28 0.12
C THR A 416 11.12 12.23 -0.57
N TYR A 417 11.08 11.00 -0.08
CA TYR A 417 11.77 9.88 -0.68
C TYR A 417 10.76 8.91 -1.29
N GLU A 418 11.17 8.25 -2.37
CA GLU A 418 10.35 7.27 -3.07
C GLU A 418 11.18 6.04 -3.43
N MET A 419 10.61 4.86 -3.20
CA MET A 419 11.18 3.61 -3.69
C MET A 419 10.85 3.45 -5.17
N VAL A 420 11.88 3.45 -6.01
CA VAL A 420 11.78 3.32 -7.45
C VAL A 420 12.27 1.95 -7.87
N TYR A 421 11.51 1.26 -8.71
CA TYR A 421 11.78 -0.09 -9.19
C TYR A 421 12.37 -0.09 -10.60
N SER A 422 12.82 -1.26 -11.06
CA SER A 422 13.26 -1.43 -12.44
C SER A 422 12.12 -1.52 -13.44
N PHE A 423 12.40 -1.23 -14.71
CA PHE A 423 11.40 -1.32 -15.79
C PHE A 423 10.79 -2.73 -15.89
N GLY A 424 11.63 -3.77 -15.87
CA GLY A 424 11.11 -5.14 -15.89
C GLY A 424 10.33 -5.52 -14.63
N TRP A 425 10.67 -4.97 -13.47
CA TRP A 425 9.87 -5.17 -12.25
C TRP A 425 8.45 -4.61 -12.41
N TYR A 426 8.29 -3.39 -12.95
CA TYR A 426 6.96 -2.83 -13.17
C TYR A 426 6.14 -3.65 -14.15
N LEU A 427 6.75 -4.09 -15.27
CA LEU A 427 6.05 -4.97 -16.22
C LEU A 427 5.63 -6.29 -15.57
N LYS A 428 6.53 -6.93 -14.81
CA LYS A 428 6.22 -8.15 -14.05
C LYS A 428 5.08 -7.94 -13.06
N LYS A 429 5.08 -6.80 -12.35
CA LYS A 429 3.97 -6.42 -11.46
C LYS A 429 2.64 -6.34 -12.21
N PHE A 430 2.61 -5.64 -13.33
CA PHE A 430 1.39 -5.49 -14.11
C PHE A 430 0.90 -6.83 -14.66
N ILE A 431 1.81 -7.72 -15.07
CA ILE A 431 1.47 -9.08 -15.52
C ILE A 431 0.86 -9.91 -14.37
N ASP A 432 1.51 -9.90 -13.20
CA ASP A 432 1.06 -10.67 -12.02
C ASP A 432 -0.32 -10.19 -11.55
N ASP A 433 -0.51 -8.87 -11.44
CA ASP A 433 -1.78 -8.26 -11.05
C ASP A 433 -2.94 -8.62 -11.99
N VAL A 434 -2.69 -8.70 -13.30
CA VAL A 434 -3.74 -9.09 -14.27
C VAL A 434 -4.07 -10.58 -14.15
N ARG A 435 -3.06 -11.43 -13.97
CA ARG A 435 -3.25 -12.88 -13.79
C ARG A 435 -4.02 -13.18 -12.50
N GLU A 436 -3.71 -12.48 -11.42
CA GLU A 436 -4.40 -12.59 -10.14
C GLU A 436 -5.92 -12.32 -10.27
N ARG A 437 -6.31 -11.40 -11.15
CA ARG A 437 -7.72 -11.09 -11.45
C ARG A 437 -8.36 -12.02 -12.49
N GLY A 438 -7.65 -13.05 -12.95
CA GLY A 438 -8.08 -13.98 -13.99
C GLY A 438 -8.10 -13.38 -15.41
N GLY A 439 -7.48 -12.21 -15.59
CA GLY A 439 -7.33 -11.58 -16.90
C GLY A 439 -6.14 -12.14 -17.68
N THR A 440 -6.08 -11.82 -18.98
CA THR A 440 -4.96 -12.16 -19.86
C THR A 440 -4.09 -10.93 -20.10
N PRO A 441 -2.88 -10.83 -19.48
CA PRO A 441 -1.94 -9.76 -19.80
C PRO A 441 -1.29 -10.00 -21.17
N VAL A 442 -1.06 -8.93 -21.91
CA VAL A 442 -0.36 -8.94 -23.19
C VAL A 442 0.59 -7.75 -23.23
N LEU A 443 1.89 -8.02 -23.34
CA LEU A 443 2.87 -6.96 -23.54
C LEU A 443 2.87 -6.52 -25.00
N VAL A 444 2.88 -5.22 -25.22
CA VAL A 444 3.04 -4.61 -26.54
C VAL A 444 4.27 -3.71 -26.46
N SER A 445 5.28 -3.93 -27.31
CA SER A 445 6.46 -3.05 -27.32
C SER A 445 6.10 -1.65 -27.80
N LEU A 446 6.81 -0.64 -27.30
CA LEU A 446 6.63 0.76 -27.71
C LEU A 446 6.66 0.96 -29.22
N THR A 447 5.97 1.98 -29.72
CA THR A 447 6.04 2.36 -31.14
C THR A 447 7.42 2.93 -31.48
N PRO A 448 7.94 2.74 -32.71
CA PRO A 448 9.20 3.37 -33.10
C PRO A 448 9.05 4.89 -33.21
N ARG A 449 10.13 5.62 -32.98
CA ARG A 449 10.21 7.05 -33.28
C ARG A 449 10.63 7.28 -34.72
N ASN A 450 10.39 8.48 -35.25
CA ASN A 450 10.90 8.91 -36.54
C ASN A 450 12.40 9.27 -36.48
N GLU A 451 13.19 8.36 -35.96
CA GLU A 451 14.64 8.46 -35.85
C GLU A 451 15.23 7.40 -36.79
N TRP A 452 16.16 7.82 -37.65
CA TRP A 452 16.69 7.00 -38.72
C TRP A 452 18.22 7.03 -38.67
N GLU A 453 18.82 5.85 -38.61
CA GLU A 453 20.25 5.63 -38.63
C GLU A 453 20.60 4.81 -39.87
N ASN A 454 21.55 5.27 -40.67
CA ASN A 454 22.02 4.57 -41.87
C ASN A 454 20.89 4.15 -42.84
N GLY A 455 19.87 5.01 -43.00
CA GLY A 455 18.72 4.75 -43.89
C GLY A 455 17.71 3.74 -43.37
N LYS A 456 17.81 3.35 -42.09
CA LYS A 456 16.85 2.48 -41.38
C LYS A 456 16.30 3.18 -40.16
N ILE A 457 15.04 2.91 -39.84
CA ILE A 457 14.44 3.43 -38.61
C ILE A 457 15.06 2.76 -37.38
N GLU A 458 15.19 3.51 -36.28
CA GLU A 458 15.80 3.04 -35.04
C GLU A 458 15.17 1.74 -34.52
N ARG A 459 16.03 0.83 -34.05
CA ARG A 459 15.62 -0.39 -33.36
C ARG A 459 16.10 -0.33 -31.94
N ARG A 460 15.16 -0.32 -30.98
CA ARG A 460 15.50 -0.33 -29.55
C ARG A 460 15.73 -1.75 -29.04
N ASN A 461 16.29 -2.61 -29.89
CA ASN A 461 16.45 -4.03 -29.62
C ASN A 461 17.45 -4.31 -28.50
N ASP A 462 18.37 -3.39 -28.21
CA ASP A 462 19.39 -3.56 -27.17
C ASP A 462 19.02 -2.83 -25.86
N THR A 463 17.87 -2.16 -25.81
CA THR A 463 17.36 -1.44 -24.64
C THR A 463 15.96 -1.92 -24.26
N TYR A 464 14.91 -1.10 -24.41
CA TYR A 464 13.54 -1.45 -24.04
C TYR A 464 13.03 -2.69 -24.79
N GLY A 465 13.35 -2.83 -26.08
CA GLY A 465 13.01 -4.04 -26.84
C GLY A 465 13.66 -5.30 -26.30
N ARG A 466 14.88 -5.19 -25.73
CA ARG A 466 15.50 -6.30 -24.97
C ARG A 466 14.74 -6.56 -23.69
N TYR A 467 14.45 -5.53 -22.90
CA TYR A 467 13.76 -5.68 -21.62
C TYR A 467 12.37 -6.32 -21.75
N TYR A 468 11.61 -5.95 -22.78
CA TYR A 468 10.35 -6.63 -23.11
C TYR A 468 10.57 -8.13 -23.34
N ARG A 469 11.56 -8.50 -24.17
CA ARG A 469 11.84 -9.92 -24.50
C ARG A 469 12.34 -10.72 -23.29
N GLU A 470 13.14 -10.11 -22.43
CA GLU A 470 13.60 -10.72 -21.17
C GLU A 470 12.43 -10.97 -20.22
N VAL A 471 11.56 -9.98 -19.99
CA VAL A 471 10.34 -10.16 -19.17
C VAL A 471 9.42 -11.23 -19.77
N VAL A 472 9.31 -11.29 -21.10
CA VAL A 472 8.54 -12.34 -21.80
C VAL A 472 9.13 -13.72 -21.57
N ALA A 473 10.46 -13.85 -21.63
CA ALA A 473 11.14 -15.11 -21.34
C ALA A 473 10.96 -15.55 -19.87
N GLU A 474 10.99 -14.60 -18.94
CA GLU A 474 10.79 -14.86 -17.50
C GLU A 474 9.35 -15.23 -17.15
N THR A 475 8.36 -14.59 -17.78
CA THR A 475 6.96 -14.67 -17.34
C THR A 475 6.07 -15.53 -18.23
N GLY A 476 6.50 -15.82 -19.46
CA GLY A 476 5.70 -16.50 -20.47
C GLY A 476 4.48 -15.70 -20.96
N VAL A 477 4.44 -14.38 -20.73
CA VAL A 477 3.35 -13.52 -21.22
C VAL A 477 3.35 -13.42 -22.75
N ASP A 478 2.17 -13.30 -23.37
CA ASP A 478 2.08 -13.01 -24.81
C ASP A 478 2.75 -11.66 -25.13
N PHE A 479 3.49 -11.63 -26.24
CA PHE A 479 4.24 -10.45 -26.69
C PHE A 479 3.88 -10.06 -28.11
N ILE A 480 3.49 -8.80 -28.27
CA ILE A 480 3.30 -8.16 -29.57
C ILE A 480 4.45 -7.19 -29.80
N ASP A 481 5.41 -7.58 -30.64
CA ASP A 481 6.55 -6.73 -30.98
C ASP A 481 6.17 -5.62 -31.98
N MET A 482 5.31 -4.71 -31.55
CA MET A 482 4.82 -3.60 -32.36
C MET A 482 5.98 -2.71 -32.83
N HIS A 483 7.01 -2.49 -32.01
CA HIS A 483 8.21 -1.73 -32.38
C HIS A 483 8.77 -2.23 -33.70
N ASN A 484 9.14 -3.51 -33.75
CA ASN A 484 9.76 -4.09 -34.94
C ASN A 484 8.77 -4.25 -36.10
N ILE A 485 7.51 -4.59 -35.84
CA ILE A 485 6.50 -4.73 -36.90
C ILE A 485 6.25 -3.39 -37.62
N THR A 486 6.11 -2.30 -36.87
CA THR A 486 5.92 -0.96 -37.44
C THR A 486 7.20 -0.48 -38.11
N ALA A 487 8.36 -0.70 -37.49
CA ALA A 487 9.65 -0.30 -38.05
C ALA A 487 9.92 -1.00 -39.41
N ASP A 488 9.66 -2.31 -39.53
CA ASP A 488 9.76 -3.05 -40.80
C ASP A 488 8.81 -2.51 -41.88
N PHE A 489 7.65 -1.99 -41.47
CA PHE A 489 6.72 -1.35 -42.38
C PHE A 489 7.26 -0.01 -42.87
N LEU A 490 7.76 0.83 -41.97
CA LEU A 490 8.29 2.16 -42.32
C LEU A 490 9.57 2.04 -43.17
N ASP A 491 10.47 1.12 -42.84
CA ASP A 491 11.66 0.84 -43.66
C ASP A 491 11.29 0.48 -45.10
N ARG A 492 10.32 -0.43 -45.28
CA ARG A 492 9.89 -0.89 -46.61
C ARG A 492 9.07 0.14 -47.37
N LYS A 493 8.22 0.90 -46.68
CA LYS A 493 7.25 1.80 -47.32
C LYS A 493 7.79 3.22 -47.53
N CYS A 494 8.63 3.70 -46.61
CA CYS A 494 9.17 5.05 -46.62
C CYS A 494 10.65 5.06 -46.98
N GLY A 495 11.47 4.25 -46.31
CA GLY A 495 12.92 4.19 -46.53
C GLY A 495 13.70 5.47 -46.20
N SER A 496 13.06 6.50 -45.63
CA SER A 496 13.71 7.70 -45.11
C SER A 496 12.82 8.44 -44.10
N LYS A 497 13.44 9.32 -43.31
CA LYS A 497 12.78 10.16 -42.29
C LYS A 497 11.73 11.08 -42.90
N GLU A 498 12.05 11.73 -44.02
CA GLU A 498 11.19 12.70 -44.71
C GLU A 498 9.93 12.02 -45.23
N LYS A 499 10.06 10.84 -45.84
CA LYS A 499 8.93 10.06 -46.35
C LYS A 499 8.06 9.48 -45.23
N ALA A 500 8.64 9.27 -44.04
CA ALA A 500 7.94 8.79 -42.86
C ALA A 500 7.18 9.91 -42.11
N MET A 501 7.50 11.19 -42.32
CA MET A 501 6.88 12.32 -41.62
C MET A 501 5.36 12.31 -41.63
N LYS A 502 4.71 11.82 -42.69
CA LYS A 502 3.24 11.74 -42.77
C LYS A 502 2.60 10.80 -41.73
N TYR A 503 3.37 9.90 -41.12
CA TYR A 503 2.92 9.03 -40.02
C TYR A 503 3.11 9.66 -38.65
N TYR A 504 3.83 10.77 -38.56
CA TYR A 504 4.11 11.48 -37.31
C TYR A 504 3.46 12.86 -37.32
N LYS A 505 3.31 13.46 -36.15
CA LYS A 505 2.67 14.77 -36.00
C LYS A 505 3.41 15.63 -35.00
N ARG A 506 3.81 16.84 -35.45
CA ARG A 506 4.58 17.89 -34.74
C ARG A 506 5.98 17.48 -34.27
N ASP A 507 6.21 16.23 -33.89
CA ASP A 507 7.51 15.72 -33.44
C ASP A 507 7.80 14.31 -33.96
N HIS A 508 8.89 13.70 -33.46
CA HIS A 508 9.37 12.39 -33.89
C HIS A 508 8.75 11.22 -33.10
N THR A 509 7.85 11.46 -32.13
CA THR A 509 7.28 10.42 -31.25
C THR A 509 5.78 10.25 -31.48
N HIS A 510 5.04 11.35 -31.55
CA HIS A 510 3.59 11.32 -31.63
C HIS A 510 3.14 11.08 -33.07
N THR A 511 2.20 10.15 -33.24
CA THR A 511 1.73 9.75 -34.56
C THR A 511 0.61 10.64 -35.08
N SER A 512 0.52 10.80 -36.41
CA SER A 512 -0.69 11.29 -37.07
C SER A 512 -1.80 10.23 -37.02
N LEU A 513 -3.02 10.54 -37.47
CA LEU A 513 -4.09 9.52 -37.60
C LEU A 513 -3.66 8.33 -38.47
N LEU A 514 -2.92 8.60 -39.56
CA LEU A 514 -2.37 7.57 -40.43
C LEU A 514 -1.33 6.70 -39.69
N GLY A 515 -0.48 7.32 -38.87
CA GLY A 515 0.47 6.61 -38.00
C GLY A 515 -0.21 5.73 -36.97
N ALA A 516 -1.19 6.27 -36.25
CA ALA A 516 -1.95 5.53 -35.23
C ALA A 516 -2.69 4.32 -35.83
N ARG A 517 -3.34 4.49 -36.99
CA ARG A 517 -3.96 3.37 -37.73
C ARG A 517 -2.95 2.34 -38.21
N THR A 518 -1.74 2.78 -38.59
CA THR A 518 -0.65 1.88 -38.97
C THR A 518 -0.18 1.05 -37.77
N ASN A 519 -0.02 1.67 -36.60
CA ASN A 519 0.31 0.97 -35.36
C ASN A 519 -0.80 0.00 -34.93
N ALA A 520 -2.08 0.37 -35.07
CA ALA A 520 -3.19 -0.57 -34.83
C ALA A 520 -3.13 -1.78 -35.79
N LYS A 521 -2.76 -1.59 -37.06
CA LYS A 521 -2.52 -2.71 -37.99
C LYS A 521 -1.30 -3.55 -37.59
N SER A 522 -0.26 -2.94 -37.04
CA SER A 522 0.89 -3.66 -36.48
C SER A 522 0.48 -4.52 -35.28
N LEU A 523 -0.38 -4.03 -34.39
CA LEU A 523 -0.99 -4.81 -33.31
C LEU A 523 -1.70 -6.05 -33.89
N ALA A 524 -2.58 -5.85 -34.87
CA ALA A 524 -3.34 -6.93 -35.49
C ALA A 524 -2.42 -7.98 -36.14
N LYS A 525 -1.37 -7.53 -36.84
CA LYS A 525 -0.36 -8.41 -37.45
C LYS A 525 0.40 -9.21 -36.40
N GLY A 526 0.74 -8.60 -35.26
CA GLY A 526 1.34 -9.28 -34.13
C GLY A 526 0.39 -10.31 -33.51
N LEU A 527 -0.85 -9.92 -33.22
CA LEU A 527 -1.86 -10.79 -32.62
C LEU A 527 -2.12 -12.04 -33.46
N LYS A 528 -2.18 -11.90 -34.80
CA LYS A 528 -2.32 -13.05 -35.72
C LYS A 528 -1.19 -14.08 -35.59
N LYS A 529 0.02 -13.64 -35.21
CA LYS A 529 1.19 -14.51 -35.01
C LYS A 529 1.34 -14.99 -33.56
N SER A 530 0.68 -14.32 -32.61
CA SER A 530 0.74 -14.66 -31.19
C SER A 530 -0.14 -15.87 -30.85
N THR A 531 0.11 -16.45 -29.68
CA THR A 531 -0.74 -17.44 -29.02
C THR A 531 -1.95 -16.83 -28.32
N CYS A 532 -1.95 -15.51 -28.10
CA CYS A 532 -3.00 -14.78 -27.41
C CYS A 532 -4.38 -15.03 -28.03
N SER A 533 -5.33 -15.41 -27.18
CA SER A 533 -6.72 -15.66 -27.58
C SER A 533 -7.45 -14.41 -28.09
N LEU A 534 -6.95 -13.20 -27.77
CA LEU A 534 -7.46 -11.93 -28.31
C LEU A 534 -7.48 -11.90 -29.84
N ARG A 535 -6.62 -12.67 -30.51
CA ARG A 535 -6.59 -12.80 -31.98
C ARG A 535 -7.93 -13.24 -32.60
N LYS A 536 -8.79 -13.90 -31.84
CA LYS A 536 -10.13 -14.34 -32.27
C LYS A 536 -11.10 -13.17 -32.47
N TYR A 537 -10.79 -12.01 -31.91
CA TYR A 537 -11.61 -10.79 -31.98
C TYR A 537 -11.06 -9.77 -32.99
N LEU A 538 -10.12 -10.18 -33.86
CA LEU A 538 -9.70 -9.34 -34.99
C LEU A 538 -10.81 -9.27 -36.05
N LYS A 539 -10.91 -8.12 -36.72
CA LYS A 539 -11.78 -7.89 -37.88
C LYS A 539 -11.29 -8.57 -39.16
#